data_AF-A0ABD2HMV5-F1
#
_entry.id   AF-A0ABD2HMV5-F1
#
_cell.length_a   1.000
_cell.length_b   1.000
_cell.length_c   1.000
_cell.angle_alpha   90.00
_cell.angle_beta   90.00
_cell.angle_gamma   90.00
#
_symmetry.space_group_name_H-M   'P 1'
#
loop_
_entity.id
_entity.type
_entity.pdbx_description
1 polymer ?
#
loop_
_entity_poly.entity_id
_entity_poly.type
_entity_poly.pdbx_seq_one_letter_code
_entity_poly.pdbx_strand_id
1 'polypeptide(L)'
;MDSQAGAYLNKRALCSPLGAARLCQLAMGCAVIAMVTHSAGYSGSHGVFCMAAWCFCFAMTIVVFFLDATRLYSCLPISWDNLTVTCAAFATLMFVTASVVYPLFFVRSECPYAGCDVRNFRIAVTVCSILGALAYGAEVALCRARPGQAVVGYMATASGLLKVVQGFVACIIFGALANGSEYSRYAATIFCVVVYAFCFALTALVVVMTVCGRTKAVRCLPFDRFVVVCTLLEVLLYLSASVVWPVFCFDPKYGSPWRPSSCPQGKCPWDSKLVVAVFSFVNFGLYVADLVYSQTIRYTASRVRTNPRL
;
A
#
# COMPACT_ATOMS: atom_id res chain seq x y z
N MET A 1 3.76 50.69 14.30
CA MET A 1 4.63 50.11 13.25
C MET A 1 5.74 49.36 13.95
N ASP A 2 6.13 48.24 13.34
CA ASP A 2 7.28 47.39 13.63
C ASP A 2 7.13 46.37 14.79
N SER A 3 7.48 45.09 14.65
CA SER A 3 7.69 44.19 13.51
C SER A 3 8.08 42.82 14.10
N GLN A 4 7.12 41.95 14.40
CA GLN A 4 7.40 40.53 14.59
C GLN A 4 6.31 39.69 13.91
N ALA A 5 6.34 39.74 12.58
CA ALA A 5 5.90 38.64 11.75
C ALA A 5 6.83 37.45 12.05
N GLY A 6 6.55 36.74 13.15
CA GLY A 6 7.28 35.54 13.54
C GLY A 6 7.20 34.52 12.41
N ALA A 7 8.37 34.08 11.93
CA ALA A 7 8.55 33.26 10.76
C ALA A 7 7.46 32.18 10.61
N TYR A 8 6.73 32.22 9.49
CA TYR A 8 5.75 31.21 9.07
C TYR A 8 6.35 29.79 8.94
N LEU A 9 7.65 29.63 9.15
CA LEU A 9 8.39 28.37 9.04
C LEU A 9 8.54 27.70 10.41
N ASN A 10 7.82 26.61 10.64
CA ASN A 10 7.89 25.86 11.89
C ASN A 10 9.19 25.05 12.00
N LYS A 11 10.26 25.66 12.52
CA LYS A 11 11.57 25.00 12.73
C LYS A 11 11.50 23.73 13.61
N ARG A 12 10.53 23.64 14.54
CA ARG A 12 10.29 22.44 15.35
C ARG A 12 9.66 21.30 14.56
N ALA A 13 8.89 21.58 13.50
CA ALA A 13 8.37 20.55 12.60
C ALA A 13 9.49 20.02 11.69
N LEU A 14 10.35 20.89 11.16
CA LEU A 14 11.50 20.48 10.33
C LEU A 14 12.56 19.68 11.11
N CYS A 15 12.90 20.08 12.34
CA CYS A 15 13.90 19.38 13.16
C CYS A 15 13.32 18.22 13.99
N SER A 16 12.04 17.88 13.82
CA SER A 16 11.44 16.71 14.45
C SER A 16 11.91 15.42 13.75
N PRO A 17 11.93 14.26 14.44
CA PRO A 17 12.26 12.98 13.80
C PRO A 17 11.36 12.67 12.59
N LEU A 18 10.12 13.16 12.60
CA LEU A 18 9.18 13.05 11.48
C LEU A 18 9.59 13.93 10.29
N GLY A 19 10.00 15.18 10.55
CA GLY A 19 10.51 16.09 9.52
C GLY A 19 11.79 15.57 8.88
N ALA A 20 12.69 14.99 9.67
CA ALA A 20 13.91 14.34 9.17
C ALA A 20 13.59 13.12 8.29
N ALA A 21 12.62 12.29 8.68
CA ALA A 21 12.16 11.17 7.87
C ALA A 21 11.61 11.64 6.50
N ARG A 22 10.76 12.68 6.49
CA ARG A 22 10.23 13.27 5.26
C ARG A 22 11.31 13.88 4.37
N LEU A 23 12.30 14.54 4.95
CA LEU A 23 13.43 15.09 4.18
C LEU A 23 14.27 13.97 3.56
N CYS A 24 14.50 12.87 4.29
CA CYS A 24 15.15 11.68 3.77
C CYS A 24 14.35 11.05 2.61
N GLN A 25 13.03 10.94 2.74
CA GLN A 25 12.15 10.46 1.66
C GLN A 25 12.27 11.32 0.39
N LEU A 26 12.28 12.66 0.54
CA LEU A 26 12.46 13.58 -0.58
C LEU A 26 13.84 13.43 -1.22
N ALA A 27 14.90 13.34 -0.42
CA ALA A 27 16.26 13.15 -0.92
C ALA A 27 16.39 11.83 -1.70
N MET A 28 15.90 10.73 -1.14
CA MET A 28 15.95 9.40 -1.77
C MET A 28 15.08 9.33 -3.02
N GLY A 29 13.86 9.90 -2.98
CA GLY A 29 12.98 9.97 -4.14
C GLY A 29 13.58 10.79 -5.28
N CYS A 30 14.18 11.95 -4.97
CA CYS A 30 14.89 12.78 -5.94
C CYS A 30 16.09 12.03 -6.55
N ALA A 31 16.91 11.39 -5.71
CA ALA A 31 18.06 10.61 -6.16
C ALA A 31 17.64 9.47 -7.11
N VAL A 32 16.59 8.73 -6.76
CA VAL A 32 16.02 7.67 -7.62
C VAL A 32 15.59 8.22 -8.97
N ILE A 33 14.78 9.28 -8.99
CA ILE A 33 14.28 9.88 -10.23
C ILE A 33 15.45 10.38 -11.09
N ALA A 34 16.40 11.11 -10.50
CA ALA A 34 17.57 11.64 -11.19
C ALA A 34 18.42 10.52 -11.82
N MET A 35 18.77 9.47 -11.06
CA MET A 35 19.58 8.36 -11.55
C MET A 35 18.88 7.58 -12.67
N VAL A 36 17.57 7.39 -12.58
CA VAL A 36 16.81 6.71 -13.65
C VAL A 36 16.75 7.54 -14.92
N THR A 37 16.55 8.86 -14.81
CA THR A 37 16.57 9.75 -15.97
C THR A 37 17.95 9.91 -16.60
N HIS A 38 19.02 9.86 -15.80
CA HIS A 38 20.38 10.08 -16.27
C HIS A 38 20.96 8.88 -17.02
N SER A 39 20.90 7.67 -16.43
CA SER A 39 21.57 6.50 -17.03
C SER A 39 20.92 5.16 -16.72
N ALA A 40 20.21 4.99 -15.61
CA ALA A 40 19.67 3.68 -15.26
C ALA A 40 18.58 3.23 -16.26
N GLY A 41 17.81 4.20 -16.76
CA GLY A 41 16.77 4.02 -17.77
C GLY A 41 15.53 3.29 -17.22
N TYR A 42 14.42 3.47 -17.93
CA TYR A 42 13.17 2.73 -17.71
C TYR A 42 12.62 2.33 -19.08
N SER A 43 12.26 1.05 -19.26
CA SER A 43 11.69 0.58 -20.52
C SER A 43 10.60 -0.46 -20.30
N GLY A 44 9.60 -0.50 -21.17
CA GLY A 44 8.43 -1.37 -21.01
C GLY A 44 7.50 -0.96 -19.87
N SER A 45 6.38 -1.68 -19.74
CA SER A 45 5.31 -1.40 -18.79
C SER A 45 5.77 -1.40 -17.33
N HIS A 46 6.65 -2.33 -16.96
CA HIS A 46 7.18 -2.42 -15.60
C HIS A 46 8.07 -1.23 -15.22
N GLY A 47 8.90 -0.73 -16.16
CA GLY A 47 9.71 0.47 -15.93
C GLY A 47 8.86 1.73 -15.78
N VAL A 48 7.83 1.87 -16.61
CA VAL A 48 6.86 2.98 -16.52
C VAL A 48 6.12 2.95 -15.18
N PHE A 49 5.71 1.77 -14.71
CA PHE A 49 5.09 1.61 -13.39
C PHE A 49 6.03 2.07 -12.26
N CYS A 50 7.30 1.64 -12.25
CA CYS A 50 8.25 2.06 -11.22
C CYS A 50 8.48 3.58 -11.24
N MET A 51 8.62 4.18 -12.42
CA MET A 51 8.78 5.64 -12.54
C MET A 51 7.53 6.40 -12.06
N ALA A 52 6.34 5.95 -12.47
CA ALA A 52 5.09 6.55 -11.99
C ALA A 52 4.96 6.43 -10.47
N ALA A 53 5.32 5.28 -9.90
CA ALA A 53 5.32 5.02 -8.46
C ALA A 53 6.23 6.01 -7.71
N TRP A 54 7.49 6.13 -8.12
CA TRP A 54 8.45 7.01 -7.47
C TRP A 54 8.05 8.48 -7.59
N CYS A 55 7.65 8.93 -8.79
CA CYS A 55 7.21 10.30 -9.02
C CYS A 55 5.94 10.66 -8.23
N PHE A 56 4.94 9.77 -8.22
CA PHE A 56 3.70 9.99 -7.47
C PHE A 56 3.98 10.13 -5.97
N CYS A 57 4.75 9.20 -5.40
CA CYS A 57 5.10 9.24 -3.98
C CYS A 57 5.95 10.48 -3.64
N PHE A 58 6.91 10.84 -4.50
CA PHE A 58 7.70 12.06 -4.31
C PHE A 58 6.83 13.33 -4.32
N ALA A 59 5.92 13.45 -5.29
CA ALA A 59 4.98 14.58 -5.36
C ALA A 59 4.06 14.62 -4.12
N MET A 60 3.53 13.47 -3.69
CA MET A 60 2.72 13.37 -2.48
C MET A 60 3.49 13.85 -1.25
N THR A 61 4.75 13.44 -1.08
CA THR A 61 5.60 13.86 0.04
C THR A 61 5.92 15.35 0.00
N ILE A 62 6.13 15.93 -1.18
CA ILE A 62 6.27 17.40 -1.33
C ILE A 62 5.01 18.11 -0.84
N VAL A 63 3.83 17.66 -1.28
CA VAL A 63 2.55 18.27 -0.89
C VAL A 63 2.34 18.17 0.62
N VAL A 64 2.57 16.99 1.21
CA VAL A 64 2.47 16.78 2.66
C VAL A 64 3.46 17.67 3.41
N PHE A 65 4.71 17.70 2.96
CA PHE A 65 5.76 18.52 3.58
C PHE A 65 5.45 20.01 3.49
N PHE A 66 4.95 20.50 2.35
CA PHE A 66 4.57 21.89 2.15
C PHE A 66 3.38 22.29 3.03
N LEU A 67 2.34 21.45 3.10
CA LEU A 67 1.16 21.70 3.94
C LEU A 67 1.50 21.68 5.43
N ASP A 68 2.45 20.83 5.85
CA ASP A 68 2.96 20.80 7.22
C ASP A 68 3.83 22.02 7.54
N ALA A 69 4.69 22.45 6.60
CA ALA A 69 5.53 23.64 6.74
C ALA A 69 4.74 24.94 6.82
N THR A 70 3.65 25.05 6.04
CA THR A 70 2.80 26.25 5.95
C THR A 70 1.65 26.28 6.97
N ARG A 71 1.42 25.19 7.71
CA ARG A 71 0.26 24.99 8.62
C ARG A 71 -1.12 25.16 7.97
N LEU A 72 -1.21 25.10 6.64
CA LEU A 72 -2.50 25.16 5.93
C LEU A 72 -3.39 23.94 6.18
N TYR A 73 -2.85 22.87 6.77
CA TYR A 73 -3.63 21.67 7.09
C TYR A 73 -4.82 21.94 8.02
N SER A 74 -4.75 22.98 8.87
CA SER A 74 -5.84 23.36 9.79
C SER A 74 -7.12 23.82 9.08
N CYS A 75 -7.03 24.18 7.79
CA CYS A 75 -8.18 24.58 6.98
C CYS A 75 -8.88 23.40 6.30
N LEU A 76 -8.30 22.19 6.37
CA LEU A 76 -8.88 21.01 5.74
C LEU A 76 -9.91 20.35 6.67
N PRO A 77 -11.11 20.00 6.18
CA PRO A 77 -12.13 19.30 6.96
C PRO A 77 -11.80 17.81 7.19
N ILE A 78 -10.56 17.40 6.94
CA ILE A 78 -10.09 16.00 6.93
C ILE A 78 -9.14 15.80 8.11
N SER A 79 -9.14 14.61 8.71
CA SER A 79 -8.20 14.27 9.76
C SER A 79 -6.77 14.15 9.22
N TRP A 80 -5.97 15.20 9.39
CA TRP A 80 -4.62 15.34 8.85
C TRP A 80 -3.68 14.21 9.25
N ASP A 81 -3.73 13.79 10.52
CA ASP A 81 -2.90 12.70 11.04
C ASP A 81 -3.24 11.36 10.37
N ASN A 82 -4.53 11.06 10.17
CA ASN A 82 -4.93 9.82 9.48
C ASN A 82 -4.56 9.85 8.00
N LEU A 83 -4.73 11.01 7.35
CA LEU A 83 -4.38 11.18 5.95
C LEU A 83 -2.88 10.97 5.72
N THR A 84 -2.04 11.65 6.50
CA THR A 84 -0.57 11.56 6.36
C THR A 84 -0.05 10.16 6.65
N VAL A 85 -0.55 9.48 7.68
CA VAL A 85 -0.21 8.07 7.96
C VAL A 85 -0.64 7.15 6.83
N THR A 86 -1.83 7.35 6.26
CA THR A 86 -2.32 6.56 5.12
C THR A 86 -1.48 6.78 3.87
N CYS A 87 -1.14 8.04 3.56
CA CYS A 87 -0.26 8.39 2.45
C CYS A 87 1.14 7.79 2.63
N ALA A 88 1.73 7.87 3.82
CA ALA A 88 3.05 7.30 4.11
C ALA A 88 3.03 5.76 4.02
N ALA A 89 1.98 5.11 4.50
CA ALA A 89 1.79 3.67 4.37
C ALA A 89 1.69 3.25 2.89
N PHE A 90 0.86 3.95 2.11
CA PHE A 90 0.73 3.69 0.67
C PHE A 90 2.05 3.93 -0.07
N ALA A 91 2.76 5.01 0.24
CA ALA A 91 4.06 5.31 -0.35
C ALA A 91 5.12 4.24 -0.01
N THR A 92 5.09 3.71 1.22
CA THR A 92 5.93 2.57 1.62
C THR A 92 5.68 1.37 0.71
N LEU A 93 4.41 1.01 0.50
CA LEU A 93 4.04 -0.14 -0.33
C LEU A 93 4.44 0.04 -1.80
N MET A 94 4.24 1.25 -2.36
CA MET A 94 4.67 1.58 -3.72
C MET A 94 6.19 1.48 -3.86
N PHE A 95 6.95 2.04 -2.90
CA PHE A 95 8.42 1.96 -2.92
C PHE A 95 8.94 0.55 -2.72
N VAL A 96 8.36 -0.25 -1.81
CA VAL A 96 8.71 -1.68 -1.65
C VAL A 96 8.46 -2.43 -2.96
N THR A 97 7.32 -2.19 -3.60
CA THR A 97 6.97 -2.86 -4.86
C THR A 97 7.93 -2.45 -5.97
N ALA A 98 8.24 -1.15 -6.11
CA ALA A 98 9.20 -0.66 -7.09
C ALA A 98 10.62 -1.21 -6.82
N SER A 99 11.04 -1.31 -5.56
CA SER A 99 12.32 -1.90 -5.14
C SER A 99 12.45 -3.38 -5.45
N VAL A 100 11.34 -4.11 -5.60
CA VAL A 100 11.35 -5.53 -6.01
C VAL A 100 11.24 -5.63 -7.53
N VAL A 101 10.28 -4.94 -8.15
CA VAL A 101 10.02 -5.02 -9.58
C VAL A 101 11.19 -4.48 -10.40
N TYR A 102 11.78 -3.35 -10.03
CA TYR A 102 12.86 -2.74 -10.80
C TYR A 102 14.10 -3.64 -10.96
N PRO A 103 14.72 -4.17 -9.88
CA PRO A 103 15.87 -5.06 -10.05
C PRO A 103 15.51 -6.36 -10.78
N LEU A 104 14.32 -6.93 -10.53
CA LEU A 104 13.91 -8.19 -11.18
C LEU A 104 13.88 -8.09 -12.72
N PHE A 105 13.52 -6.93 -13.28
CA PHE A 105 13.43 -6.76 -14.74
C PHE A 105 14.66 -6.06 -15.35
N PHE A 106 15.36 -5.22 -14.60
CA PHE A 106 16.42 -4.36 -15.13
C PHE A 106 17.84 -4.70 -14.67
N VAL A 107 18.02 -5.38 -13.53
CA VAL A 107 19.35 -5.79 -13.05
C VAL A 107 19.64 -7.19 -13.60
N ARG A 108 20.43 -7.26 -14.67
CA ARG A 108 20.98 -8.51 -15.20
C ARG A 108 22.38 -8.75 -14.64
N SER A 109 22.72 -10.01 -14.39
CA SER A 109 24.02 -10.44 -13.85
C SER A 109 25.16 -10.31 -14.86
N GLU A 110 24.88 -10.50 -16.15
CA GLU A 110 25.91 -10.53 -17.19
C GLU A 110 26.30 -9.12 -17.67
N CYS A 111 27.58 -8.78 -17.52
CA CYS A 111 28.22 -7.60 -18.13
C CYS A 111 29.40 -8.08 -18.98
N PRO A 112 29.22 -8.33 -20.29
CA PRO A 112 30.27 -8.92 -21.09
C PRO A 112 31.42 -7.94 -21.33
N TYR A 113 31.19 -6.75 -21.90
CA TYR A 113 32.33 -5.89 -22.32
C TYR A 113 32.10 -4.36 -22.33
N ALA A 114 30.87 -3.84 -22.12
CA ALA A 114 30.59 -2.40 -21.97
C ALA A 114 29.25 -2.16 -21.23
N GLY A 115 29.18 -1.14 -20.36
CA GLY A 115 27.92 -0.73 -19.68
C GLY A 115 27.79 -1.12 -18.19
N CYS A 116 28.87 -1.47 -17.51
CA CYS A 116 28.87 -1.70 -16.05
C CYS A 116 28.35 -0.49 -15.26
N ASP A 117 28.59 0.72 -15.75
CA ASP A 117 28.13 1.96 -15.09
C ASP A 117 26.60 2.02 -15.02
N VAL A 118 25.90 1.64 -16.10
CA VAL A 118 24.43 1.57 -16.14
C VAL A 118 23.92 0.55 -15.12
N ARG A 119 24.59 -0.60 -14.98
CA ARG A 119 24.25 -1.60 -13.95
C ARG A 119 24.45 -1.03 -12.55
N ASN A 120 25.56 -0.34 -12.31
CA ASN A 120 25.84 0.31 -11.02
C ASN A 120 24.77 1.36 -10.69
N PHE A 121 24.34 2.17 -11.67
CA PHE A 121 23.22 3.10 -11.51
C PHE A 121 21.90 2.38 -11.18
N ARG A 122 21.59 1.23 -11.81
CA ARG A 122 20.38 0.45 -11.51
C ARG A 122 20.40 -0.16 -10.10
N ILE A 123 21.57 -0.62 -9.64
CA ILE A 123 21.75 -1.09 -8.27
C ILE A 123 21.60 0.08 -7.30
N ALA A 124 22.22 1.22 -7.57
CA ALA A 124 22.09 2.42 -6.74
C ALA A 124 20.63 2.91 -6.64
N VAL A 125 19.90 2.92 -7.76
CA VAL A 125 18.44 3.20 -7.79
C VAL A 125 17.68 2.24 -6.87
N THR A 126 17.99 0.95 -6.94
CA THR A 126 17.33 -0.07 -6.11
C THR A 126 17.63 0.18 -4.62
N VAL A 127 18.90 0.45 -4.27
CA VAL A 127 19.30 0.75 -2.89
C VAL A 127 18.63 2.02 -2.37
N CYS A 128 18.64 3.11 -3.15
CA CYS A 128 17.95 4.35 -2.77
C CYS A 128 16.43 4.15 -2.65
N SER A 129 15.82 3.33 -3.49
CA SER A 129 14.40 2.95 -3.38
C SER A 129 14.14 2.13 -2.11
N ILE A 130 15.02 1.21 -1.72
CA ILE A 130 14.92 0.47 -0.44
C ILE A 130 15.06 1.43 0.75
N LEU A 131 16.04 2.34 0.73
CA LEU A 131 16.22 3.35 1.77
C LEU A 131 15.01 4.29 1.86
N GLY A 132 14.44 4.70 0.72
CA GLY A 132 13.20 5.46 0.66
C GLY A 132 12.02 4.70 1.28
N ALA A 133 11.89 3.40 0.97
CA ALA A 133 10.87 2.54 1.57
C ALA A 133 11.00 2.48 3.11
N LEU A 134 12.24 2.33 3.61
CA LEU A 134 12.53 2.34 5.04
C LEU A 134 12.21 3.71 5.66
N ALA A 135 12.48 4.82 4.97
CA ALA A 135 12.15 6.16 5.45
C ALA A 135 10.64 6.40 5.52
N TYR A 136 9.85 5.91 4.56
CA TYR A 136 8.39 5.93 4.65
C TYR A 136 7.86 5.00 5.77
N GLY A 137 8.44 3.81 5.92
CA GLY A 137 8.11 2.90 7.01
C GLY A 137 8.42 3.48 8.39
N ALA A 138 9.54 4.21 8.51
CA ALA A 138 9.92 4.93 9.72
C ALA A 138 8.92 6.04 10.06
N GLU A 139 8.41 6.79 9.09
CA GLU A 139 7.32 7.74 9.33
C GLU A 139 6.07 7.05 9.89
N VAL A 140 5.64 5.93 9.29
CA VAL A 140 4.50 5.15 9.80
C VAL A 140 4.76 4.65 11.23
N ALA A 141 5.98 4.15 11.52
CA ALA A 141 6.36 3.65 12.84
C ALA A 141 6.42 4.77 13.89
N LEU A 142 7.01 5.92 13.55
CA LEU A 142 7.09 7.10 14.43
C LEU A 142 5.70 7.67 14.74
N CYS A 143 4.79 7.69 13.76
CA CYS A 143 3.41 8.07 13.98
C CYS A 143 2.66 7.10 14.90
N ARG A 144 3.03 5.81 14.91
CA ARG A 144 2.50 4.83 15.87
C ARG A 144 3.11 4.90 17.26
N ALA A 145 4.40 5.22 17.34
CA ALA A 145 5.16 5.13 18.57
C ALA A 145 4.91 6.29 19.54
N ARG A 146 4.20 7.37 19.15
CA ARG A 146 3.91 8.51 20.04
C ARG A 146 2.99 8.08 21.20
N PRO A 147 3.54 7.90 22.43
CA PRO A 147 2.76 7.52 23.59
C PRO A 147 2.24 8.80 24.26
N GLY A 148 0.92 9.03 24.26
CA GLY A 148 0.33 10.11 25.06
C GLY A 148 -0.73 10.99 24.38
N GLN A 149 -0.91 10.91 23.06
CA GLN A 149 -2.15 11.36 22.41
C GLN A 149 -2.99 10.12 22.14
N ALA A 150 -3.77 9.72 23.14
CA ALA A 150 -4.74 8.65 23.02
C ALA A 150 -5.62 8.87 21.78
N VAL A 151 -5.46 8.00 20.78
CA VAL A 151 -6.50 7.49 19.89
C VAL A 151 -7.48 8.55 19.35
N VAL A 152 -7.07 9.34 18.36
CA VAL A 152 -8.05 10.08 17.52
C VAL A 152 -8.05 9.58 16.07
N GLY A 153 -7.18 8.62 15.74
CA GLY A 153 -7.07 8.08 14.40
C GLY A 153 -7.19 6.57 14.32
N TYR A 154 -8.33 6.05 13.85
CA TYR A 154 -8.49 4.62 13.55
C TYR A 154 -7.41 4.11 12.55
N MET A 155 -6.82 4.98 11.71
CA MET A 155 -5.68 4.63 10.82
C MET A 155 -4.36 4.36 11.55
N ALA A 156 -4.15 4.92 12.74
CA ALA A 156 -2.96 4.65 13.55
C ALA A 156 -3.02 3.25 14.20
N THR A 157 -4.19 2.61 14.24
CA THR A 157 -4.33 1.22 14.72
C THR A 157 -3.79 0.22 13.70
N ALA A 158 -3.38 -0.98 14.11
CA ALA A 158 -2.86 -1.98 13.18
C ALA A 158 -3.92 -2.43 12.15
N SER A 159 -5.20 -2.47 12.55
CA SER A 159 -6.35 -2.75 11.66
C SER A 159 -6.48 -1.71 10.53
N GLY A 160 -6.25 -0.43 10.82
CA GLY A 160 -6.27 0.62 9.80
C GLY A 160 -5.19 0.42 8.73
N LEU A 161 -3.96 0.09 9.14
CA LEU A 161 -2.87 -0.20 8.18
C LEU A 161 -3.13 -1.46 7.37
N LEU A 162 -3.65 -2.52 8.01
CA LEU A 162 -4.01 -3.76 7.31
C LEU A 162 -4.99 -3.48 6.17
N LYS A 163 -5.97 -2.59 6.35
CA LYS A 163 -6.89 -2.17 5.28
C LYS A 163 -6.22 -1.44 4.12
N VAL A 164 -5.20 -0.62 4.40
CA VAL A 164 -4.39 0.01 3.35
C VAL A 164 -3.60 -1.04 2.55
N VAL A 165 -3.01 -2.01 3.25
CA VAL A 165 -2.27 -3.11 2.60
C VAL A 165 -3.22 -4.00 1.78
N GLN A 166 -4.41 -4.31 2.30
CA GLN A 166 -5.43 -5.09 1.60
C GLN A 166 -5.87 -4.41 0.30
N GLY A 167 -6.16 -3.11 0.36
CA GLY A 167 -6.50 -2.31 -0.82
C GLY A 167 -5.35 -2.29 -1.84
N PHE A 168 -4.11 -2.16 -1.38
CA PHE A 168 -2.94 -2.20 -2.26
C PHE A 168 -2.76 -3.57 -2.95
N VAL A 169 -2.91 -4.67 -2.21
CA VAL A 169 -2.87 -6.02 -2.77
C VAL A 169 -3.98 -6.22 -3.80
N ALA A 170 -5.19 -5.73 -3.53
CA ALA A 170 -6.28 -5.75 -4.49
C ALA A 170 -5.93 -4.97 -5.78
N CYS A 171 -5.25 -3.83 -5.68
CA CYS A 171 -4.75 -3.11 -6.86
C CYS A 171 -3.74 -3.95 -7.68
N ILE A 172 -2.86 -4.73 -7.03
CA ILE A 172 -1.97 -5.67 -7.72
C ILE A 172 -2.78 -6.74 -8.46
N ILE A 173 -3.82 -7.29 -7.80
CA ILE A 173 -4.72 -8.27 -8.42
C ILE A 173 -5.40 -7.67 -9.66
N PHE A 174 -5.94 -6.45 -9.59
CA PHE A 174 -6.53 -5.79 -10.76
C PHE A 174 -5.52 -5.52 -11.87
N GLY A 175 -4.29 -5.13 -11.53
CA GLY A 175 -3.21 -4.97 -12.50
C GLY A 175 -2.91 -6.28 -13.25
N ALA A 176 -2.84 -7.40 -12.52
CA ALA A 176 -2.65 -8.72 -13.12
C ALA A 176 -3.87 -9.17 -13.95
N LEU A 177 -5.09 -8.85 -13.49
CA LEU A 177 -6.32 -9.14 -14.24
C LEU A 177 -6.36 -8.39 -15.58
N ALA A 178 -6.00 -7.10 -15.57
CA ALA A 178 -5.93 -6.25 -16.75
C ALA A 178 -4.81 -6.68 -17.72
N ASN A 179 -3.72 -7.24 -17.20
CA ASN A 179 -2.58 -7.70 -18.01
C ASN A 179 -2.76 -9.14 -18.54
N GLY A 180 -3.86 -9.38 -19.26
CA GLY A 180 -4.02 -10.60 -20.07
C GLY A 180 -4.32 -11.89 -19.29
N SER A 181 -4.99 -11.81 -18.13
CA SER A 181 -5.35 -13.00 -17.32
C SER A 181 -6.40 -13.92 -17.96
N GLU A 182 -7.02 -13.53 -19.08
CA GLU A 182 -8.14 -14.25 -19.73
C GLU A 182 -9.29 -14.62 -18.76
N TYR A 183 -9.54 -13.79 -17.76
CA TYR A 183 -10.53 -14.07 -16.72
C TYR A 183 -11.97 -14.20 -17.24
N SER A 184 -12.27 -13.74 -18.46
CA SER A 184 -13.60 -13.84 -19.08
C SER A 184 -13.94 -15.24 -19.60
N ARG A 185 -12.98 -16.18 -19.59
CA ARG A 185 -13.15 -17.52 -20.19
C ARG A 185 -14.13 -18.42 -19.44
N TYR A 186 -14.23 -18.27 -18.12
CA TYR A 186 -15.12 -19.06 -17.28
C TYR A 186 -15.99 -18.17 -16.39
N ALA A 187 -17.25 -18.57 -16.17
CA ALA A 187 -18.15 -17.86 -15.26
C ALA A 187 -17.58 -17.80 -13.82
N ALA A 188 -16.85 -18.85 -13.42
CA ALA A 188 -16.20 -18.93 -12.11
C ALA A 188 -15.09 -17.87 -11.92
N THR A 189 -14.30 -17.58 -12.96
CA THR A 189 -13.27 -16.53 -12.89
C THR A 189 -13.88 -15.14 -12.91
N ILE A 190 -15.00 -14.94 -13.61
CA ILE A 190 -15.79 -13.70 -13.56
C ILE A 190 -16.34 -13.48 -12.13
N PHE A 191 -16.86 -14.52 -11.48
CA PHE A 191 -17.30 -14.45 -10.09
C PHE A 191 -16.16 -13.97 -9.16
N CYS A 192 -14.95 -14.52 -9.30
CA CYS A 192 -13.80 -14.06 -8.51
C CYS A 192 -13.50 -12.58 -8.74
N VAL A 193 -13.59 -12.08 -9.98
CA VAL A 193 -13.39 -10.65 -10.27
C VAL A 193 -14.44 -9.78 -9.60
N VAL A 194 -15.72 -10.20 -9.61
CA VAL A 194 -16.80 -9.50 -8.90
C VAL A 194 -16.53 -9.47 -7.40
N VAL A 195 -16.08 -10.58 -6.82
CA VAL A 195 -15.67 -10.65 -5.42
C VAL A 195 -14.54 -9.67 -5.11
N TYR A 196 -13.47 -9.66 -5.89
CA TYR A 196 -12.35 -8.74 -5.67
C TYR A 196 -12.80 -7.27 -5.77
N ALA A 197 -13.63 -6.93 -6.76
CA ALA A 197 -14.18 -5.58 -6.93
C ALA A 197 -15.06 -5.15 -5.75
N PHE A 198 -15.95 -6.04 -5.30
CA PHE A 198 -16.84 -5.77 -4.17
C PHE A 198 -16.05 -5.57 -2.87
N CYS A 199 -15.14 -6.46 -2.54
CA CYS A 199 -14.32 -6.34 -1.34
C CYS A 199 -13.41 -5.10 -1.40
N PHE A 200 -12.82 -4.79 -2.56
CA PHE A 200 -12.03 -3.57 -2.72
C PHE A 200 -12.87 -2.31 -2.49
N ALA A 201 -14.09 -2.25 -3.02
CA ALA A 201 -15.00 -1.13 -2.80
C ALA A 201 -15.38 -0.97 -1.32
N LEU A 202 -15.65 -2.07 -0.61
CA LEU A 202 -15.93 -2.06 0.83
C LEU A 202 -14.73 -1.57 1.64
N THR A 203 -13.54 -2.13 1.38
CA THR A 203 -12.31 -1.72 2.06
C THR A 203 -12.00 -0.24 1.80
N ALA A 204 -12.14 0.23 0.55
CA ALA A 204 -11.97 1.63 0.20
C ALA A 204 -12.98 2.54 0.90
N LEU A 205 -14.25 2.14 0.98
CA LEU A 205 -15.28 2.87 1.72
C LEU A 205 -14.92 3.02 3.20
N VAL A 206 -14.46 1.95 3.86
CA VAL A 206 -14.06 1.98 5.27
C VAL A 206 -12.85 2.89 5.49
N VAL A 207 -11.86 2.81 4.59
CA VAL A 207 -10.66 3.68 4.59
C VAL A 207 -11.05 5.15 4.43
N VAL A 208 -11.90 5.50 3.45
CA VAL A 208 -12.36 6.87 3.20
C VAL A 208 -13.17 7.41 4.37
N MET A 209 -14.13 6.63 4.87
CA MET A 209 -14.95 7.01 6.04
C MET A 209 -14.08 7.31 7.26
N THR A 210 -13.02 6.55 7.45
CA THR A 210 -12.05 6.76 8.51
C THR A 210 -11.27 8.08 8.31
N VAL A 211 -10.70 8.29 7.13
CA VAL A 211 -9.87 9.48 6.85
C VAL A 211 -10.70 10.76 6.92
N CYS A 212 -11.94 10.72 6.45
CA CYS A 212 -12.87 11.85 6.53
C CYS A 212 -13.44 12.09 7.94
N GLY A 213 -13.11 11.27 8.93
CA GLY A 213 -13.62 11.41 10.30
C GLY A 213 -15.14 11.26 10.42
N ARG A 214 -15.81 10.68 9.41
CA ARG A 214 -17.28 10.48 9.37
C ARG A 214 -17.67 9.17 10.07
N THR A 215 -17.13 8.94 11.27
CA THR A 215 -17.36 7.71 12.05
C THR A 215 -18.62 7.77 12.93
N LYS A 216 -19.33 8.91 12.96
CA LYS A 216 -20.59 9.05 13.70
C LYS A 216 -21.73 8.33 12.99
N ALA A 217 -22.12 7.19 13.58
CA ALA A 217 -23.34 6.41 13.35
C ALA A 217 -23.78 6.27 11.88
N VAL A 218 -23.33 5.20 11.22
CA VAL A 218 -24.01 4.70 10.03
C VAL A 218 -25.35 4.12 10.48
N ARG A 219 -26.38 4.97 10.47
CA ARG A 219 -27.81 4.67 10.43
C ARG A 219 -28.29 3.46 11.28
N CYS A 220 -27.80 3.33 12.54
CA CYS A 220 -28.21 2.39 13.61
C CYS A 220 -27.16 1.36 14.09
N LEU A 221 -25.99 1.21 13.45
CA LEU A 221 -24.90 0.36 13.98
C LEU A 221 -23.72 1.20 14.49
N PRO A 222 -23.08 0.84 15.63
CA PRO A 222 -21.80 1.44 16.00
C PRO A 222 -20.75 1.07 14.94
N PHE A 223 -19.95 2.07 14.53
CA PHE A 223 -18.96 1.95 13.44
C PHE A 223 -18.07 0.70 13.60
N ASP A 224 -17.66 0.39 14.82
CA ASP A 224 -16.83 -0.79 15.09
C ASP A 224 -17.54 -2.10 14.73
N ARG A 225 -18.84 -2.25 15.03
CA ARG A 225 -19.60 -3.45 14.64
C ARG A 225 -19.75 -3.55 13.13
N PHE A 226 -20.02 -2.43 12.47
CA PHE A 226 -20.13 -2.38 11.00
C PHE A 226 -18.84 -2.87 10.35
N VAL A 227 -17.68 -2.34 10.78
CA VAL A 227 -16.40 -2.75 10.20
C VAL A 227 -16.11 -4.23 10.39
N VAL A 228 -16.43 -4.81 11.55
CA VAL A 228 -16.20 -6.26 11.76
C VAL A 228 -17.12 -7.12 10.89
N VAL A 229 -18.37 -6.72 10.71
CA VAL A 229 -19.29 -7.44 9.82
C VAL A 229 -18.79 -7.38 8.37
N CYS A 230 -18.32 -6.21 7.92
CA CYS A 230 -17.69 -6.06 6.61
C CYS A 230 -16.46 -6.96 6.47
N THR A 231 -15.54 -6.93 7.44
CA THR A 231 -14.32 -7.75 7.39
C THR A 231 -14.64 -9.24 7.43
N LEU A 232 -15.64 -9.69 8.21
CA LEU A 232 -16.10 -11.09 8.18
C LEU A 232 -16.62 -11.49 6.80
N LEU A 233 -17.43 -10.63 6.16
CA LEU A 233 -17.93 -10.86 4.81
C LEU A 233 -16.78 -10.93 3.80
N GLU A 234 -15.82 -10.01 3.88
CA GLU A 234 -14.63 -9.98 3.02
C GLU A 234 -13.80 -11.28 3.17
N VAL A 235 -13.60 -11.78 4.40
CA VAL A 235 -12.92 -13.07 4.66
C VAL A 235 -13.61 -14.23 3.95
N LEU A 236 -14.93 -14.36 4.09
CA LEU A 236 -15.68 -15.46 3.48
C LEU A 236 -15.65 -15.38 1.94
N LEU A 237 -15.79 -14.18 1.40
CA LEU A 237 -15.72 -13.96 -0.04
C LEU A 237 -14.33 -14.26 -0.60
N TYR A 238 -13.26 -13.78 0.05
CA TYR A 238 -11.89 -14.09 -0.38
C TYR A 238 -11.53 -15.57 -0.20
N LEU A 239 -12.06 -16.25 0.81
CA LEU A 239 -11.92 -17.70 0.93
C LEU A 239 -12.51 -18.40 -0.30
N SER A 240 -13.74 -18.02 -0.69
CA SER A 240 -14.36 -18.60 -1.87
C SER A 240 -13.55 -18.32 -3.16
N ALA A 241 -13.11 -17.08 -3.36
CA ALA A 241 -12.36 -16.71 -4.57
C ALA A 241 -10.96 -17.34 -4.63
N SER A 242 -10.28 -17.47 -3.48
CA SER A 242 -8.95 -18.09 -3.38
C SER A 242 -8.97 -19.60 -3.64
N VAL A 243 -10.10 -20.29 -3.43
CA VAL A 243 -10.27 -21.70 -3.80
C VAL A 243 -10.74 -21.82 -5.26
N VAL A 244 -11.71 -21.01 -5.68
CA VAL A 244 -12.28 -21.09 -7.03
C VAL A 244 -11.26 -20.69 -8.10
N TRP A 245 -10.48 -19.62 -7.89
CA TRP A 245 -9.56 -19.13 -8.92
C TRP A 245 -8.49 -20.17 -9.33
N PRO A 246 -7.73 -20.78 -8.40
CA PRO A 246 -6.72 -21.78 -8.78
C PRO A 246 -7.32 -23.02 -9.44
N VAL A 247 -8.49 -23.49 -8.99
CA VAL A 247 -9.16 -24.66 -9.57
C VAL A 247 -9.47 -24.41 -11.04
N PHE A 248 -10.04 -23.27 -11.40
CA PHE A 248 -10.40 -23.01 -12.80
C PHE A 248 -9.21 -22.58 -13.68
N CYS A 249 -8.10 -22.14 -13.08
CA CYS A 249 -6.92 -21.69 -13.80
C CYS A 249 -5.83 -22.76 -13.99
N PHE A 250 -5.64 -23.66 -13.01
CA PHE A 250 -4.53 -24.61 -12.97
C PHE A 250 -4.94 -26.08 -12.96
N ASP A 251 -6.22 -26.41 -12.68
CA ASP A 251 -6.67 -27.79 -12.78
C ASP A 251 -6.61 -28.26 -14.24
N PRO A 252 -6.03 -29.43 -14.54
CA PRO A 252 -5.90 -29.95 -15.90
C PRO A 252 -7.25 -30.12 -16.63
N LYS A 253 -8.37 -30.17 -15.90
CA LYS A 253 -9.72 -30.22 -16.47
C LYS A 253 -10.16 -28.89 -17.11
N TYR A 254 -9.69 -27.76 -16.59
CA TYR A 254 -10.15 -26.42 -17.02
C TYR A 254 -9.02 -25.52 -17.55
N GLY A 255 -7.79 -25.77 -17.13
CA GLY A 255 -6.62 -24.96 -17.44
C GLY A 255 -5.35 -25.80 -17.56
N SER A 256 -4.21 -25.15 -17.31
CA SER A 256 -2.89 -25.77 -17.46
C SER A 256 -2.10 -25.60 -16.16
N PRO A 257 -1.74 -26.71 -15.46
CA PRO A 257 -0.95 -26.62 -14.24
C PRO A 257 0.47 -26.09 -14.49
N TRP A 258 1.00 -26.33 -15.68
CA TRP A 258 2.37 -25.96 -16.05
C TRP A 258 2.42 -24.68 -16.88
N ARG A 259 3.47 -23.89 -16.63
CA ARG A 259 3.79 -22.70 -17.44
C ARG A 259 4.18 -23.15 -18.86
N PRO A 260 3.52 -22.64 -19.92
CA PRO A 260 3.90 -22.95 -21.29
C PRO A 260 5.35 -22.57 -21.59
N SER A 261 6.11 -23.45 -22.24
CA SER A 261 7.52 -23.23 -22.56
C SER A 261 7.76 -22.09 -23.58
N SER A 262 6.76 -21.76 -24.39
CA SER A 262 6.82 -20.70 -25.41
C SER A 262 6.57 -19.28 -24.88
N CYS A 263 6.49 -19.09 -23.56
CA CYS A 263 6.05 -17.81 -22.98
C CYS A 263 7.21 -16.90 -22.54
N PRO A 264 7.39 -15.72 -23.16
CA PRO A 264 8.36 -14.74 -22.70
C PRO A 264 7.98 -14.17 -21.32
N GLN A 265 8.99 -13.94 -20.48
CA GLN A 265 8.84 -13.45 -19.11
C GLN A 265 8.08 -12.11 -19.06
N GLY A 266 7.01 -12.05 -18.25
CA GLY A 266 6.21 -10.83 -18.04
C GLY A 266 5.12 -10.56 -19.07
N LYS A 267 4.98 -11.39 -20.11
CA LYS A 267 3.91 -11.27 -21.13
C LYS A 267 3.00 -12.49 -21.19
N CYS A 268 3.14 -13.44 -20.26
CA CYS A 268 2.38 -14.67 -20.28
C CYS A 268 1.05 -14.54 -19.51
N PRO A 269 -0.09 -14.95 -20.10
CA PRO A 269 -1.36 -15.07 -19.38
C PRO A 269 -1.26 -15.96 -18.14
N TRP A 270 -0.42 -17.00 -18.21
CA TRP A 270 -0.17 -17.91 -17.09
C TRP A 270 0.49 -17.20 -15.90
N ASP A 271 1.45 -16.31 -16.16
CA ASP A 271 2.13 -15.53 -15.11
C ASP A 271 1.12 -14.62 -14.41
N SER A 272 0.22 -13.97 -15.17
CA SER A 272 -0.86 -13.15 -14.61
C SER A 272 -1.84 -13.96 -13.77
N LYS A 273 -2.24 -15.17 -14.22
CA LYS A 273 -3.10 -16.09 -13.45
C LYS A 273 -2.45 -16.52 -12.13
N LEU A 274 -1.13 -16.77 -12.14
CA LEU A 274 -0.35 -17.11 -10.94
C LEU A 274 -0.29 -15.94 -9.97
N VAL A 275 0.00 -14.74 -10.46
CA VAL A 275 0.01 -13.51 -9.64
C VAL A 275 -1.35 -13.33 -8.97
N VAL A 276 -2.46 -13.42 -9.72
CA VAL A 276 -3.80 -13.32 -9.11
C VAL A 276 -4.00 -14.38 -8.03
N ALA A 277 -3.63 -15.64 -8.28
CA ALA A 277 -3.79 -16.71 -7.29
C ALA A 277 -3.01 -16.45 -6.00
N VAL A 278 -1.71 -16.16 -6.11
CA VAL A 278 -0.83 -15.91 -4.95
C VAL A 278 -1.32 -14.71 -4.16
N PHE A 279 -1.59 -13.59 -4.83
CA PHE A 279 -2.05 -12.38 -4.14
C PHE A 279 -3.47 -12.52 -3.57
N SER A 280 -4.31 -13.41 -4.11
CA SER A 280 -5.61 -13.73 -3.52
C SER A 280 -5.48 -14.45 -2.18
N PHE A 281 -4.55 -15.40 -2.06
CA PHE A 281 -4.23 -16.04 -0.77
C PHE A 281 -3.59 -15.07 0.21
N VAL A 282 -2.65 -14.23 -0.26
CA VAL A 282 -2.05 -13.19 0.59
C VAL A 282 -3.13 -12.24 1.11
N ASN A 283 -4.04 -11.77 0.25
CA ASN A 283 -5.09 -10.85 0.68
C ASN A 283 -6.08 -11.52 1.62
N PHE A 284 -6.44 -12.78 1.36
CA PHE A 284 -7.24 -13.59 2.29
C PHE A 284 -6.59 -13.65 3.67
N GLY A 285 -5.29 -13.95 3.76
CA GLY A 285 -4.54 -13.95 5.01
C GLY A 285 -4.55 -12.59 5.71
N LEU A 286 -4.45 -11.49 4.96
CA LEU A 286 -4.55 -10.13 5.51
C LEU A 286 -5.95 -9.83 6.08
N TYR A 287 -7.03 -10.26 5.42
CA TYR A 287 -8.39 -10.13 5.94
C TYR A 287 -8.61 -10.96 7.21
N VAL A 288 -8.06 -12.18 7.26
CA VAL A 288 -8.12 -13.03 8.47
C VAL A 288 -7.34 -12.37 9.62
N ALA A 289 -6.13 -11.87 9.37
CA ALA A 289 -5.33 -11.20 10.38
C ALA A 289 -6.03 -9.94 10.92
N ASP A 290 -6.64 -9.14 10.04
CA ASP A 290 -7.41 -7.95 10.42
C ASP A 290 -8.64 -8.30 11.28
N LEU A 291 -9.34 -9.39 10.93
CA LEU A 291 -10.44 -9.91 11.72
C LEU A 291 -9.97 -10.35 13.12
N VAL A 292 -8.94 -11.17 13.20
CA VAL A 292 -8.39 -11.68 14.48
C VAL A 292 -7.95 -10.51 15.37
N TYR A 293 -7.24 -9.53 14.80
CA TYR A 293 -6.79 -8.35 15.52
C TYR A 293 -7.97 -7.52 16.04
N SER A 294 -8.99 -7.31 15.19
CA SER A 294 -10.21 -6.57 15.53
C SER A 294 -11.04 -7.25 16.63
N GLN A 295 -11.06 -8.58 16.69
CA GLN A 295 -11.74 -9.33 17.75
C GLN A 295 -10.94 -9.31 19.06
N THR A 296 -9.62 -9.48 18.98
CA THR A 296 -8.74 -9.51 20.16
C THR A 296 -8.77 -8.20 20.94
N ILE A 297 -8.78 -7.06 20.24
CA ILE A 297 -8.92 -5.73 20.87
C ILE A 297 -10.26 -5.60 21.59
N ARG A 298 -11.36 -6.01 20.95
CA ARG A 298 -12.70 -5.94 21.57
C ARG A 298 -12.82 -6.81 22.79
N TYR A 299 -12.32 -8.04 22.72
CA TYR A 299 -12.32 -8.96 23.83
C TYR A 299 -11.56 -8.35 25.02
N THR A 300 -10.37 -7.82 24.78
CA THR A 300 -9.55 -7.16 25.82
C THR A 300 -10.27 -5.93 26.40
N ALA A 301 -10.84 -5.06 25.57
CA ALA A 301 -11.59 -3.89 26.03
C ALA A 301 -12.85 -4.26 26.83
N SER A 302 -13.56 -5.32 26.44
CA SER A 302 -14.72 -5.83 27.18
C SER A 302 -14.32 -6.38 28.55
N ARG A 303 -13.18 -7.08 28.64
CA ARG A 303 -12.66 -7.68 29.87
C ARG A 303 -12.26 -6.63 30.90
N VAL A 304 -11.61 -5.54 30.46
CA VAL A 304 -11.26 -4.39 31.31
C VAL A 304 -12.53 -3.69 31.82
N ARG A 305 -13.55 -3.51 30.97
CA ARG A 305 -14.81 -2.89 31.39
C ARG A 305 -15.59 -3.73 32.41
N THR A 306 -15.49 -5.06 32.36
CA THR A 306 -16.12 -5.97 33.33
C THR A 306 -15.35 -6.11 34.64
N ASN A 307 -14.10 -5.65 34.72
CA ASN A 307 -13.28 -5.76 35.93
C ASN A 307 -12.65 -4.39 36.29
N PRO A 308 -13.44 -3.42 36.80
CA PRO A 308 -12.97 -2.06 37.09
C PRO A 308 -12.05 -1.94 38.32
N ARG A 309 -11.60 -3.06 38.91
CA ARG A 309 -10.68 -3.07 40.06
C ARG A 309 -9.30 -3.57 39.61
N LEU A 310 -8.58 -2.69 38.92
CA LEU A 310 -7.12 -2.70 38.76
C LEU A 310 -6.69 -1.28 38.38
#